data_AF-A0A931SS27-F1
#
_entry.id   AF-A0A931SS27-F1
#
_cell.length_a   1.000
_cell.length_b   1.000
_cell.length_c   1.000
_cell.angle_alpha   90.00
_cell.angle_beta   90.00
_cell.angle_gamma   90.00
#
_symmetry.space_group_name_H-M   'P 1'
#
loop_
_entity.id
_entity.type
_entity.pdbx_description
1 polymer ?
#
loop_
_entity_poly.entity_id
_entity_poly.type
_entity_poly.pdbx_seq_one_letter_code
_entity_poly.pdbx_strand_id
1 'polypeptide(L)'
;MFNPDDFWQLAVSLLGQESVPESHCRTAASRAYYAFFLTVRDQMPSFQPQHNAADHGRVMAELRRRNRGALAEALRRLRTMRETADYNLGVSVTQFQVDRIMTLTAVQYQNAKRLR
;
A
#
# COMPACT_ATOMS: atom_id res chain seq x y z
N MET A 1 -8.17 -18.31 3.26
CA MET A 1 -7.58 -17.27 2.37
C MET A 1 -7.28 -16.07 3.25
N PHE A 2 -6.10 -15.44 3.11
CA PHE A 2 -5.74 -14.27 3.90
C PHE A 2 -6.57 -13.04 3.44
N ASN A 3 -7.03 -12.21 4.38
CA ASN A 3 -7.81 -11.00 4.07
C ASN A 3 -6.89 -9.76 4.03
N PRO A 4 -6.73 -9.09 2.87
CA PRO A 4 -5.90 -7.87 2.77
C PRO A 4 -6.31 -6.75 3.73
N ASP A 5 -7.58 -6.69 4.14
CA ASP A 5 -8.08 -5.69 5.08
C ASP A 5 -7.41 -5.79 6.46
N ASP A 6 -7.01 -7.00 6.87
CA ASP A 6 -6.36 -7.23 8.16
C ASP A 6 -4.99 -6.50 8.19
N PHE A 7 -4.27 -6.44 7.07
CA PHE A 7 -3.03 -5.66 6.97
C PHE A 7 -3.27 -4.15 6.96
N TRP A 8 -4.35 -3.69 6.33
CA TRP A 8 -4.68 -2.26 6.38
C TRP A 8 -5.06 -1.83 7.79
N GLN A 9 -5.88 -2.63 8.49
CA GLN A 9 -6.27 -2.38 9.87
C GLN A 9 -5.05 -2.41 10.81
N LEU A 10 -4.14 -3.36 10.62
CA LEU A 10 -2.88 -3.39 11.36
C LEU A 10 -2.03 -2.12 11.12
N ALA A 11 -1.95 -1.64 9.88
CA ALA A 11 -1.22 -0.40 9.60
C ALA A 11 -1.85 0.80 10.32
N VAL A 12 -3.18 0.89 10.36
CA VAL A 12 -3.90 1.93 11.10
C VAL A 12 -3.67 1.81 12.61
N SER A 13 -3.74 0.60 13.18
CA SER A 13 -3.59 0.40 14.62
C SER A 13 -2.18 0.73 15.11
N LEU A 14 -1.15 0.45 14.31
CA LEU A 14 0.24 0.79 14.62
C LEU A 14 0.48 2.30 14.72
N LEU A 15 -0.27 3.10 13.95
CA LEU A 15 -0.16 4.56 13.93
C LEU A 15 -1.10 5.26 14.93
N GLY A 16 -2.09 4.55 15.47
CA GLY A 16 -3.06 5.08 16.42
C GLY A 16 -2.56 5.20 17.87
N GLN A 17 -1.27 4.99 18.12
CA GLN A 17 -0.68 5.08 19.46
C GLN A 17 -0.22 6.51 19.76
N GLU A 18 -0.23 6.92 21.03
CA GLU A 18 0.17 8.27 21.47
C GLU A 18 1.65 8.59 21.15
N SER A 19 2.51 7.57 21.25
CA SER A 19 3.90 7.62 20.81
C SER A 19 4.16 6.45 19.87
N VAL A 20 4.42 6.75 18.59
CA VAL A 20 4.66 5.74 17.56
C VAL A 20 6.17 5.63 17.31
N PRO A 21 6.81 4.53 17.72
CA PRO A 21 8.22 4.31 17.40
C PRO A 21 8.40 4.12 15.89
N GLU A 22 9.59 4.43 15.39
CA GLU A 22 9.91 4.32 13.96
C GLU A 22 9.67 2.90 13.40
N SER A 23 9.89 1.86 14.20
CA SER A 23 9.60 0.47 13.81
C SER A 23 8.12 0.25 13.46
N HIS A 24 7.20 0.91 14.17
CA HIS A 24 5.77 0.88 13.86
C HIS A 24 5.48 1.64 12.58
N CYS A 25 6.07 2.82 12.38
CA CYS A 25 5.94 3.59 11.14
C CYS A 25 6.38 2.78 9.91
N ARG A 26 7.57 2.16 9.99
CA ARG A 26 8.11 1.33 8.91
C ARG A 26 7.21 0.12 8.63
N THR A 27 6.77 -0.55 9.69
CA THR A 27 5.84 -1.70 9.57
C THR A 27 4.51 -1.28 8.96
N ALA A 28 3.92 -0.18 9.41
CA ALA A 28 2.66 0.34 8.90
C ALA A 28 2.73 0.66 7.40
N ALA A 29 3.80 1.32 6.95
CA ALA A 29 4.02 1.58 5.52
C ALA A 29 4.06 0.28 4.69
N SER A 30 4.79 -0.73 5.17
CA SER A 30 4.89 -2.04 4.54
C SER A 30 3.54 -2.75 4.46
N ARG A 31 2.79 -2.79 5.58
CA ARG A 31 1.47 -3.44 5.65
C ARG A 31 0.41 -2.72 4.82
N ALA A 32 0.34 -1.40 4.87
CA ALA A 32 -0.59 -0.61 4.07
C ALA A 32 -0.36 -0.80 2.56
N TYR A 33 0.90 -0.80 2.12
CA TYR A 33 1.25 -1.11 0.73
C TYR A 33 0.77 -2.50 0.31
N TYR A 34 1.07 -3.51 1.13
CA TYR A 34 0.75 -4.89 0.79
C TYR A 34 -0.76 -5.13 0.75
N ALA A 35 -1.50 -4.58 1.73
CA ALA A 35 -2.95 -4.58 1.73
C ALA A 35 -3.53 -4.03 0.42
N PHE A 36 -3.10 -2.82 0.03
CA PHE A 36 -3.57 -2.18 -1.21
C PHE A 36 -3.20 -3.02 -2.44
N PHE A 37 -1.95 -3.46 -2.56
CA PHE A 37 -1.49 -4.28 -3.68
C PHE A 37 -2.32 -5.55 -3.85
N LEU A 38 -2.55 -6.31 -2.77
CA LEU A 38 -3.34 -7.54 -2.81
C LEU A 38 -4.80 -7.24 -3.19
N THR A 39 -5.42 -6.23 -2.57
CA THR A 39 -6.79 -5.81 -2.90
C THR A 39 -6.93 -5.49 -4.39
N VAL A 40 -6.02 -4.68 -4.95
CA VAL A 40 -6.07 -4.35 -6.37
C VAL A 40 -5.88 -5.59 -7.25
N ARG A 41 -4.85 -6.39 -6.96
CA ARG A 41 -4.53 -7.60 -7.74
C ARG A 41 -5.73 -8.54 -7.81
N ASP A 42 -6.35 -8.82 -6.66
CA ASP A 42 -7.44 -9.80 -6.54
C ASP A 42 -8.75 -9.30 -7.14
N GLN A 43 -8.90 -7.99 -7.35
CA GLN A 43 -10.07 -7.39 -7.99
C GLN A 43 -9.91 -7.22 -9.51
N MET A 44 -8.78 -7.64 -10.09
CA MET A 44 -8.53 -7.62 -11.54
C MET A 44 -8.58 -9.05 -12.11
N PRO A 45 -9.75 -9.54 -12.57
CA PRO A 45 -9.91 -10.96 -12.94
C PRO A 45 -9.03 -11.43 -14.10
N SER A 46 -8.64 -10.53 -15.01
CA SER A 46 -7.71 -10.86 -16.10
C SER A 46 -6.23 -10.69 -15.75
N PHE A 47 -5.90 -10.25 -14.53
CA PHE A 47 -4.50 -10.14 -14.10
C PHE A 47 -3.98 -11.51 -13.66
N GLN A 48 -2.95 -11.99 -14.36
CA GLN A 48 -2.28 -13.25 -14.03
C GLN A 48 -0.96 -12.97 -13.29
N PRO A 49 -0.90 -13.20 -11.95
CA PRO A 49 0.32 -12.97 -11.18
C PRO A 49 1.42 -13.95 -11.60
N GLN A 50 2.66 -13.46 -11.66
CA GLN A 50 3.86 -14.29 -11.84
C GLN A 50 4.50 -14.67 -10.49
N HIS A 51 3.95 -14.15 -9.38
CA HIS A 51 4.44 -14.37 -8.02
C HIS A 51 5.89 -13.92 -7.82
N ASN A 52 6.28 -12.83 -8.48
CA ASN A 52 7.61 -12.25 -8.37
C ASN A 52 7.53 -10.72 -8.20
N ALA A 53 8.69 -10.08 -8.00
CA ALA A 53 8.76 -8.64 -7.78
C ALA A 53 8.24 -7.79 -8.96
N ALA A 54 8.20 -8.35 -10.18
CA ALA A 54 7.70 -7.64 -11.36
C ALA A 54 6.17 -7.42 -11.30
N ASP A 55 5.43 -8.24 -10.55
CA ASP A 55 3.97 -8.10 -10.41
C ASP A 55 3.57 -6.72 -9.86
N HIS A 56 4.38 -6.12 -9.00
CA HIS A 56 4.13 -4.78 -8.48
C HIS A 56 4.07 -3.72 -9.60
N GLY A 57 4.98 -3.80 -10.57
CA GLY A 57 4.98 -2.92 -11.74
C GLY A 57 3.84 -3.25 -12.72
N ARG A 58 3.60 -4.54 -12.96
CA ARG A 58 2.53 -5.02 -13.85
C ARG A 58 1.15 -4.59 -13.36
N VAL A 59 0.88 -4.66 -12.06
CA VAL A 59 -0.38 -4.18 -11.46
C VAL A 59 -0.58 -2.68 -11.71
N MET A 60 0.45 -1.85 -11.52
CA MET A 60 0.34 -0.41 -11.78
C MET A 60 0.12 -0.11 -13.27
N ALA A 61 0.80 -0.83 -14.16
CA ALA A 61 0.61 -0.68 -15.61
C ALA A 61 -0.82 -1.06 -16.03
N GLU A 62 -1.35 -2.16 -15.48
CA GLU A 62 -2.71 -2.62 -15.74
C GLU A 62 -3.77 -1.62 -15.24
N LEU A 63 -3.59 -1.06 -14.04
CA LEU A 63 -4.47 0.01 -13.54
C LEU A 63 -4.50 1.23 -14.48
N ARG A 64 -3.33 1.64 -14.99
CA ARG A 64 -3.25 2.75 -15.96
C ARG A 64 -3.97 2.40 -17.26
N ARG A 65 -3.78 1.19 -17.78
CA ARG A 65 -4.46 0.69 -18.99
C ARG A 65 -5.98 0.69 -18.85
N ARG A 66 -6.50 0.50 -17.62
CA ARG A 66 -7.94 0.56 -17.29
C ARG A 66 -8.45 1.95 -16.95
N ASN A 67 -7.70 3.01 -17.24
CA ASN A 67 -8.03 4.41 -16.87
C ASN A 67 -8.20 4.62 -15.35
N ARG A 68 -7.55 3.79 -14.52
CA ARG A 68 -7.56 3.90 -13.05
C ARG A 68 -6.28 4.56 -12.53
N GLY A 69 -5.87 5.68 -13.16
CA GLY A 69 -4.62 6.37 -12.88
C GLY A 69 -4.47 6.80 -11.41
N ALA A 70 -5.56 7.21 -10.76
CA ALA A 70 -5.56 7.58 -9.34
C ALA A 70 -5.19 6.41 -8.41
N LEU A 71 -5.68 5.21 -8.69
CA LEU A 71 -5.31 3.99 -7.94
C LEU A 71 -3.84 3.65 -8.17
N ALA A 72 -3.37 3.74 -9.42
CA ALA A 72 -1.97 3.46 -9.75
C ALA A 72 -1.02 4.43 -9.03
N GLU A 73 -1.38 5.71 -8.98
CA GLU A 73 -0.61 6.74 -8.29
C GLU A 73 -0.62 6.56 -6.76
N ALA A 74 -1.78 6.25 -6.16
CA ALA A 74 -1.87 5.94 -4.74
C ALA A 74 -1.02 4.73 -4.35
N LEU A 75 -1.10 3.64 -5.13
CA LEU A 75 -0.31 2.45 -4.92
C LEU A 75 1.19 2.72 -5.10
N ARG A 76 1.57 3.55 -6.08
CA ARG A 76 2.97 3.99 -6.28
C ARG A 76 3.48 4.77 -5.06
N ARG A 77 2.70 5.70 -4.51
CA ARG A 77 3.08 6.47 -3.31
C ARG A 77 3.33 5.57 -2.10
N LEU A 78 2.44 4.61 -1.84
CA LEU A 78 2.64 3.61 -0.79
C LEU A 78 3.87 2.74 -1.05
N ARG A 79 4.10 2.33 -2.31
CA ARG A 79 5.30 1.58 -2.67
C ARG A 79 6.57 2.35 -2.36
N THR A 80 6.64 3.62 -2.78
CA THR A 80 7.80 4.47 -2.49
C THR A 80 8.00 4.67 -0.99
N MET A 81 6.92 4.87 -0.23
CA MET A 81 7.01 4.96 1.24
C MET A 81 7.54 3.67 1.86
N ARG A 82 7.04 2.51 1.40
CA ARG A 82 7.58 1.20 1.81
C ARG A 82 9.06 1.05 1.44
N GLU A 83 9.46 1.43 0.23
CA GLU A 83 10.86 1.30 -0.21
C GLU A 83 11.79 2.11 0.68
N THR A 84 11.41 3.34 1.05
CA THR A 84 12.12 4.14 2.05
C THR A 84 12.14 3.45 3.41
N ALA A 85 11.00 2.94 3.87
CA ALA A 85 10.86 2.29 5.17
C ALA A 85 11.60 0.94 5.31
N ASP A 86 11.65 0.13 4.27
CA ASP A 86 12.21 -1.22 4.33
C ASP A 86 13.71 -1.22 3.99
N TYR A 87 14.17 -0.32 3.09
CA TYR A 87 15.51 -0.42 2.51
C TYR A 87 16.41 0.78 2.77
N ASN A 88 15.87 1.93 3.18
CA ASN A 88 16.68 3.10 3.52
C ASN A 88 16.87 3.21 5.04
N LEU A 89 17.97 2.64 5.54
CA LEU A 89 18.33 2.66 6.95
C LEU A 89 18.93 4.00 7.40
N GLY A 90 19.38 4.84 6.45
CA GLY A 90 19.96 6.16 6.74
C GLY A 90 18.93 7.28 6.85
N VAL A 91 17.64 6.98 6.68
CA VAL A 91 16.56 7.98 6.72
C VAL A 91 15.57 7.57 7.80
N SER A 92 15.30 8.48 8.73
CA SER A 92 14.23 8.31 9.72
C SER A 92 12.85 8.37 9.06
N VAL A 93 12.02 7.37 9.34
CA VAL A 93 10.62 7.33 8.91
C VAL A 93 9.72 7.75 10.07
N THR A 94 9.08 8.91 9.94
CA THR A 94 8.27 9.51 11.01
C THR A 94 6.79 9.16 10.89
N GLN A 95 6.08 9.20 12.01
CA GLN A 95 4.62 9.00 12.04
C GLN A 95 3.91 9.96 11.07
N PHE A 96 4.27 11.24 11.09
CA PHE A 96 3.70 12.26 10.20
C PHE A 96 3.82 11.89 8.70
N GLN A 97 4.96 11.36 8.27
CA GLN A 97 5.16 10.94 6.88
C GLN A 97 4.23 9.79 6.50
N VAL A 98 4.11 8.78 7.37
CA VAL A 98 3.28 7.60 7.11
C VAL A 98 1.80 7.94 7.18
N ASP A 99 1.36 8.68 8.21
CA ASP A 99 -0.01 9.15 8.36
C ASP A 99 -0.47 9.97 7.16
N ARG A 100 0.38 10.87 6.67
CA ARG A 100 0.07 11.68 5.49
C ARG A 100 -0.14 10.80 4.27
N ILE A 101 0.73 9.82 4.02
CA ILE A 101 0.57 8.90 2.87
C ILE A 101 -0.65 8.01 3.03
N MET A 102 -0.90 7.46 4.22
CA MET A 102 -2.08 6.64 4.47
C MET A 102 -3.38 7.44 4.29
N THR A 103 -3.43 8.67 4.80
CA THR A 103 -4.57 9.58 4.60
C THR A 103 -4.83 9.86 3.12
N LEU A 104 -3.77 10.18 2.36
CA LEU A 104 -3.88 10.46 0.93
C LEU A 104 -4.32 9.24 0.10
N THR A 105 -4.08 8.03 0.60
CA THR A 105 -4.35 6.78 -0.13
C THR A 105 -5.55 6.01 0.38
N ALA A 106 -6.10 6.35 1.55
CA ALA A 106 -7.23 5.67 2.18
C ALA A 106 -8.48 5.62 1.28
N VAL A 107 -8.86 6.74 0.66
CA VAL A 107 -10.00 6.78 -0.27
C VAL A 107 -9.76 5.84 -1.45
N GLN A 108 -8.54 5.81 -1.98
CA GLN A 108 -8.19 4.96 -3.11
C GLN A 108 -8.14 3.48 -2.72
N TYR A 109 -7.74 3.17 -1.50
CA TYR A 109 -7.84 1.82 -0.96
C TYR A 109 -9.29 1.34 -0.88
N GLN A 110 -10.22 2.18 -0.41
CA GLN A 110 -11.65 1.84 -0.42
C GLN A 110 -12.20 1.68 -1.85
N ASN A 111 -11.78 2.54 -2.78
CA ASN A 111 -12.16 2.41 -4.19
C ASN A 111 -11.63 1.11 -4.81
N ALA A 112 -10.44 0.66 -4.44
CA ALA A 112 -9.86 -0.59 -4.94
C ALA A 112 -10.71 -1.81 -4.58
N LYS A 113 -11.41 -1.80 -3.44
CA LYS A 113 -12.34 -2.88 -3.05
C LYS A 113 -13.55 -3.00 -3.98
N ARG A 114 -13.81 -1.96 -4.78
CA ARG A 114 -14.96 -1.85 -5.70
C ARG A 114 -14.52 -1.84 -7.18
N LEU A 115 -13.32 -2.36 -7.49
CA LEU A 115 -12.74 -2.28 -8.84
C LEU A 115 -13.44 -3.17 -9.89
N ARG A 116 -14.35 -4.07 -9.49
CA ARG A 116 -15.03 -5.02 -10.38
C ARG A 116 -15.86 -4.33 -11.45
#